data_AF-A0A228HLR9-F1
#
_entry.id   AF-A0A228HLR9-F1
#
_cell.length_a   1.000
_cell.length_b   1.000
_cell.length_c   1.000
_cell.angle_alpha   90.00
_cell.angle_beta   90.00
_cell.angle_gamma   90.00
#
_symmetry.space_group_name_H-M   'P 1'
#
loop_
_entity.id
_entity.type
_entity.pdbx_description
1 polymer ?
#
loop_
_entity_poly.entity_id
_entity_poly.type
_entity_poly.pdbx_seq_one_letter_code
_entity_poly.pdbx_strand_id
1 'polypeptide(L)'
;MTYCLWISIAATALLCLALVATVRMYRSDKRSMANCLLREREAAERVVGELKQLMSDYCTLAGAVSTSLEAIRADIDRNYHHTHDGHVLDTIASRLRRQVADRAGAYEVPLYDYEIRQVKALGGEISNRDTMSLGQMLEFAWSLHTLSRERADQLTRVVPQPCGNHGHANWLGKMLAIYELMCDRNKDLAIERLSAVVEAWRYQPAESAPRYVEDVR
;
A
#
# COMPACT_ATOMS: atom_id res chain seq x y z
N MET A 1 -81.92 39.34 28.54
CA MET A 1 -81.01 38.21 28.23
C MET A 1 -80.32 38.43 26.89
N THR A 2 -79.26 39.24 26.80
CA THR A 2 -78.73 39.61 25.47
C THR A 2 -77.21 39.63 25.42
N TYR A 3 -76.51 40.50 26.15
CA TYR A 3 -75.07 40.70 25.93
C TYR A 3 -74.16 39.55 26.38
N CYS A 4 -74.39 38.96 27.56
CA CYS A 4 -73.53 37.86 28.07
C CYS A 4 -73.60 36.60 27.20
N LEU A 5 -74.75 36.33 26.58
CA LEU A 5 -74.93 35.20 25.66
C LEU A 5 -74.15 35.42 24.36
N TRP A 6 -74.21 36.63 23.78
CA TRP A 6 -73.41 36.98 22.61
C TRP A 6 -71.90 36.91 22.88
N ILE A 7 -71.45 37.36 24.05
CA ILE A 7 -70.04 37.26 24.47
C ILE A 7 -69.63 35.78 24.60
N SER A 8 -70.46 34.94 25.20
CA SER A 8 -70.19 33.50 25.34
C SER A 8 -70.14 32.77 24.00
N ILE A 9 -71.00 33.15 23.05
CA ILE A 9 -71.01 32.58 21.69
C ILE A 9 -69.77 33.04 20.91
N ALA A 10 -69.41 34.33 21.00
CA ALA A 10 -68.22 34.84 20.35
C ALA A 10 -66.93 34.22 20.92
N ALA A 11 -66.85 34.04 22.24
CA ALA A 11 -65.70 33.42 22.90
C ALA A 11 -65.54 31.94 22.51
N THR A 12 -66.63 31.18 22.45
CA THR A 12 -66.57 29.76 22.00
C THR A 12 -66.23 29.64 20.53
N ALA A 13 -66.75 30.53 19.67
CA ALA A 13 -66.37 30.58 18.25
C ALA A 13 -64.87 30.87 18.06
N LEU A 14 -64.31 31.83 18.81
CA LEU A 14 -62.88 32.16 18.79
C LEU A 14 -62.02 31.00 19.31
N LEU A 15 -62.43 30.33 20.38
CA LEU A 15 -61.74 29.14 20.90
C LEU A 15 -61.74 27.98 19.88
N CYS A 16 -62.86 27.74 19.21
CA CYS A 16 -62.95 26.75 18.14
C CYS A 16 -62.02 27.09 16.97
N LEU A 17 -61.96 28.36 16.56
CA LEU A 17 -61.04 28.81 15.51
C LEU A 17 -59.57 28.65 15.93
N ALA A 18 -59.22 29.01 17.16
CA ALA A 18 -57.88 28.83 17.70
C ALA A 18 -57.49 27.34 17.77
N LEU A 19 -58.41 26.46 18.17
CA LEU A 19 -58.20 25.01 18.17
C LEU A 19 -57.96 24.48 16.75
N VAL A 20 -58.75 24.91 15.77
CA VAL A 20 -58.59 24.51 14.37
C VAL A 20 -57.25 25.00 13.79
N ALA A 21 -56.85 26.24 14.11
CA ALA A 21 -55.58 26.80 13.68
C ALA A 21 -54.38 26.04 14.26
N THR A 22 -54.41 25.76 15.57
CA THR A 22 -53.34 25.00 16.26
C THR A 22 -53.23 23.57 15.76
N VAL A 23 -54.36 22.86 15.57
CA VAL A 23 -54.37 21.51 14.99
C VAL A 23 -53.84 21.51 13.55
N ARG A 24 -54.18 22.54 12.75
CA ARG A 24 -53.62 22.68 11.39
C ARG A 24 -52.12 22.93 11.41
N MET A 25 -51.62 23.83 12.25
CA MET A 25 -50.18 24.08 12.42
C MET A 25 -49.46 22.79 12.85
N TYR A 26 -49.94 22.12 13.89
CA TYR A 26 -49.33 20.87 14.37
C TYR A 26 -49.26 19.78 13.29
N ARG A 27 -50.32 19.62 12.49
CA ARG A 27 -50.32 18.68 11.35
C ARG A 27 -49.35 19.10 10.25
N SER A 28 -49.23 20.39 9.99
CA SER A 28 -48.27 20.95 9.02
C SER A 28 -46.84 20.69 9.47
N ASP A 29 -46.51 21.00 10.72
CA ASP A 29 -45.17 20.80 11.30
C ASP A 29 -44.80 19.32 11.31
N LYS A 30 -45.73 18.43 11.69
CA LYS A 30 -45.50 16.99 11.65
C LYS A 30 -45.22 16.48 10.22
N ARG A 31 -45.93 16.99 9.22
CA ARG A 31 -45.67 16.66 7.80
C ARG A 31 -44.33 17.21 7.32
N SER A 32 -44.00 18.44 7.69
CA SER A 32 -42.72 19.08 7.36
C SER A 32 -41.55 18.28 7.94
N MET A 33 -41.63 17.90 9.22
CA MET A 33 -40.60 17.12 9.90
C MET A 33 -40.47 15.71 9.32
N ALA A 34 -41.57 15.05 8.97
CA ALA A 34 -41.54 13.77 8.28
C ALA A 34 -40.87 13.86 6.90
N ASN A 35 -41.16 14.92 6.14
CA ASN A 35 -40.51 15.17 4.85
C ASN A 35 -39.01 15.49 5.01
N CYS A 36 -38.63 16.20 6.08
CA CYS A 36 -37.23 16.48 6.40
C CYS A 36 -36.46 15.18 6.69
N LEU A 37 -37.00 14.32 7.54
CA LEU A 37 -36.40 13.01 7.87
C LEU A 37 -36.30 12.09 6.64
N LEU A 38 -37.30 12.11 5.76
CA LEU A 38 -37.24 11.37 4.49
C LEU A 38 -36.10 11.86 3.60
N ARG A 39 -35.94 13.18 3.44
CA ARG A 39 -34.83 13.76 2.67
C ARG A 39 -33.47 13.45 3.28
N GLU A 40 -33.34 13.52 4.59
CA GLU A 40 -32.10 13.14 5.29
C GLU A 40 -31.77 11.67 5.08
N ARG A 41 -32.77 10.79 5.15
CA ARG A 41 -32.59 9.36 4.87
C ARG A 41 -32.18 9.11 3.42
N GLU A 42 -32.84 9.74 2.45
CA GLU A 42 -32.46 9.63 1.04
C GLU A 42 -31.05 10.15 0.76
N ALA A 43 -30.64 11.23 1.45
CA ALA A 43 -29.29 11.76 1.37
C ALA A 43 -28.28 10.78 1.98
N ALA A 44 -28.58 10.20 3.15
CA ALA A 44 -27.74 9.19 3.77
C ALA A 44 -27.60 7.93 2.90
N GLU A 45 -28.69 7.46 2.29
CA GLU A 45 -28.69 6.33 1.37
C GLU A 45 -27.83 6.61 0.11
N ARG A 46 -27.88 7.83 -0.43
CA ARG A 46 -26.99 8.28 -1.52
C ARG A 46 -25.53 8.27 -1.10
N VAL A 47 -25.19 8.86 0.05
CA VAL A 47 -23.81 8.89 0.58
C VAL A 47 -23.28 7.48 0.82
N VAL A 48 -24.10 6.56 1.35
CA VAL A 48 -23.71 5.15 1.50
C VAL A 48 -23.45 4.49 0.15
N GLY A 49 -24.24 4.82 -0.88
CA GLY A 49 -24.00 4.37 -2.26
C GLY A 49 -22.67 4.86 -2.83
N GLU A 50 -22.38 6.15 -2.68
CA GLU A 50 -21.12 6.77 -3.12
C GLU A 50 -19.91 6.17 -2.38
N LEU A 51 -20.02 5.96 -1.06
CA LEU A 51 -18.96 5.34 -0.26
C LEU A 51 -18.65 3.91 -0.75
N LYS A 52 -19.68 3.12 -1.07
CA LYS A 52 -19.51 1.76 -1.61
C LYS A 52 -18.80 1.78 -2.97
N GLN A 53 -19.16 2.73 -3.83
CA GLN A 53 -18.49 2.89 -5.13
C GLN A 53 -17.01 3.24 -4.93
N LEU A 54 -16.73 4.22 -4.07
CA LEU A 54 -15.36 4.63 -3.77
C LEU A 54 -14.53 3.50 -3.17
N MET A 55 -15.08 2.70 -2.25
CA MET A 55 -14.40 1.50 -1.74
C MET A 55 -14.08 0.48 -2.85
N SER A 56 -14.98 0.30 -3.81
CA SER A 56 -14.76 -0.57 -4.97
C SER A 56 -13.63 -0.07 -5.86
N ASP A 57 -13.59 1.25 -6.12
CA ASP A 57 -12.54 1.88 -6.93
C ASP A 57 -11.17 1.74 -6.24
N TYR A 58 -11.11 1.94 -4.92
CA TYR A 58 -9.88 1.71 -4.15
C TYR A 58 -9.43 0.25 -4.15
N CYS A 59 -10.35 -0.71 -4.06
CA CYS A 59 -10.00 -2.13 -4.17
C CYS A 59 -9.43 -2.46 -5.55
N THR A 60 -9.96 -1.82 -6.60
CA THR A 60 -9.46 -1.98 -7.98
C THR A 60 -8.05 -1.40 -8.11
N LEU A 61 -7.82 -0.19 -7.59
CA LEU A 61 -6.51 0.45 -7.59
C LEU A 61 -5.48 -0.37 -6.79
N ALA A 62 -5.84 -0.84 -5.60
CA ALA A 62 -5.00 -1.69 -4.78
C ALA A 62 -4.67 -3.03 -5.50
N GLY A 63 -5.64 -3.63 -6.19
CA GLY A 63 -5.38 -4.81 -7.03
C GLY A 63 -4.38 -4.53 -8.16
N ALA A 64 -4.50 -3.38 -8.82
CA ALA A 64 -3.56 -2.95 -9.85
C ALA A 64 -2.16 -2.72 -9.28
N VAL A 65 -2.04 -2.03 -8.13
CA VAL A 65 -0.76 -1.80 -7.45
C VAL A 65 -0.11 -3.13 -7.08
N SER A 66 -0.85 -4.08 -6.49
CA SER A 66 -0.31 -5.39 -6.18
C SER A 66 0.26 -6.08 -7.41
N THR A 67 -0.46 -6.03 -8.53
CA THR A 67 -0.02 -6.65 -9.79
C THR A 67 1.25 -5.97 -10.31
N SER A 68 1.34 -4.65 -10.21
CA SER A 68 2.54 -3.89 -10.58
C SER A 68 3.75 -4.23 -9.70
N LEU A 69 3.57 -4.36 -8.39
CA LEU A 69 4.64 -4.75 -7.47
C LEU A 69 5.23 -6.12 -7.84
N GLU A 70 4.37 -7.08 -8.18
CA GLU A 70 4.79 -8.43 -8.60
C GLU A 70 5.42 -8.44 -9.98
N ALA A 71 4.92 -7.63 -10.91
CA ALA A 71 5.52 -7.48 -12.23
C ALA A 71 6.94 -6.88 -12.12
N ILE A 72 7.11 -5.85 -11.29
CA ILE A 72 8.42 -5.24 -11.00
C ILE A 72 9.33 -6.26 -10.31
N ARG A 73 8.81 -7.03 -9.35
CA ARG A 73 9.56 -8.08 -8.68
C ARG A 73 10.04 -9.15 -9.65
N ALA A 74 9.15 -9.64 -10.52
CA ALA A 74 9.47 -10.63 -11.54
C ALA A 74 10.49 -10.09 -12.54
N ASP A 75 10.43 -8.79 -12.88
CA ASP A 75 11.44 -8.14 -13.72
C ASP A 75 12.80 -8.07 -13.01
N ILE A 76 12.82 -7.71 -11.71
CA ILE A 76 14.03 -7.74 -10.88
C ILE A 76 14.62 -9.14 -10.83
N ASP A 77 13.81 -10.17 -10.59
CA ASP A 77 14.30 -11.55 -10.59
C ASP A 77 14.78 -11.98 -11.98
N ARG A 78 14.11 -11.58 -13.06
CA ARG A 78 14.51 -11.98 -14.40
C ARG A 78 15.83 -11.34 -14.84
N ASN A 79 15.98 -10.05 -14.59
CA ASN A 79 17.07 -9.24 -15.14
C ASN A 79 18.21 -9.04 -14.13
N TYR A 80 17.91 -9.13 -12.84
CA TYR A 80 18.81 -8.83 -11.72
C TYR A 80 18.75 -9.92 -10.63
N HIS A 81 18.45 -11.19 -10.95
CA HIS A 81 18.34 -12.33 -10.01
C HIS A 81 19.46 -12.43 -8.96
N HIS A 82 20.63 -11.84 -9.23
CA HIS A 82 21.80 -11.92 -8.37
C HIS A 82 21.78 -10.87 -7.27
N THR A 83 20.88 -9.88 -7.31
CA THR A 83 20.79 -8.82 -6.30
C THR A 83 19.82 -9.14 -5.16
N HIS A 84 18.96 -10.16 -5.21
CA HIS A 84 18.05 -10.56 -4.09
C HIS A 84 17.21 -9.46 -3.40
N ASP A 85 17.00 -8.32 -4.06
CA ASP A 85 16.50 -7.13 -3.39
C ASP A 85 14.95 -7.08 -3.28
N GLY A 86 14.23 -7.92 -4.02
CA GLY A 86 12.78 -7.76 -4.21
C GLY A 86 11.84 -8.46 -3.22
N HIS A 87 12.32 -9.29 -2.29
CA HIS A 87 11.44 -10.12 -1.42
C HIS A 87 10.41 -9.34 -0.60
N VAL A 88 10.72 -8.08 -0.27
CA VAL A 88 9.80 -7.18 0.45
C VAL A 88 8.60 -6.79 -0.41
N LEU A 89 8.74 -6.71 -1.74
CA LEU A 89 7.64 -6.41 -2.67
C LEU A 89 6.59 -7.52 -2.67
N ASP A 90 7.02 -8.79 -2.64
CA ASP A 90 6.13 -9.95 -2.59
C ASP A 90 5.26 -9.93 -1.32
N THR A 91 5.86 -9.52 -0.20
CA THR A 91 5.18 -9.47 1.09
C THR A 91 4.13 -8.34 1.11
N ILE A 92 4.48 -7.16 0.59
CA ILE A 92 3.56 -6.03 0.46
C ILE A 92 2.40 -6.39 -0.50
N ALA A 93 2.71 -6.95 -1.68
CA ALA A 93 1.71 -7.37 -2.66
C ALA A 93 0.75 -8.43 -2.11
N SER A 94 1.27 -9.45 -1.42
CA SER A 94 0.48 -10.48 -0.75
C SER A 94 -0.48 -9.88 0.29
N ARG A 95 -0.03 -8.89 1.07
CA ARG A 95 -0.86 -8.23 2.08
C ARG A 95 -1.94 -7.36 1.42
N LEU A 96 -1.60 -6.66 0.34
CA LEU A 96 -2.54 -5.84 -0.43
C LEU A 96 -3.66 -6.68 -1.06
N ARG A 97 -3.33 -7.84 -1.66
CA ARG A 97 -4.34 -8.78 -2.18
C ARG A 97 -5.30 -9.26 -1.11
N ARG A 98 -4.80 -9.57 0.09
CA ARG A 98 -5.65 -10.00 1.22
C ARG A 98 -6.64 -8.91 1.59
N GLN A 99 -6.18 -7.67 1.74
CA GLN A 99 -7.07 -6.55 2.07
C GLN A 99 -8.10 -6.26 0.96
N VAL A 100 -7.74 -6.47 -0.32
CA VAL A 100 -8.67 -6.37 -1.46
C VAL A 100 -9.71 -7.50 -1.42
N ALA A 101 -9.29 -8.74 -1.17
CA ALA A 101 -10.19 -9.89 -1.04
C ALA A 101 -11.20 -9.70 0.10
N ASP A 102 -10.76 -9.09 1.21
CA ASP A 102 -11.59 -8.77 2.37
C ASP A 102 -12.51 -7.55 2.14
N ARG A 103 -12.43 -6.89 0.97
CA ARG A 103 -13.19 -5.68 0.60
C ARG A 103 -13.08 -4.54 1.62
N ALA A 104 -11.95 -4.48 2.33
CA ALA A 104 -11.73 -3.50 3.39
C ALA A 104 -11.45 -2.08 2.87
N GLY A 105 -11.27 -1.89 1.56
CA GLY A 105 -10.84 -0.62 0.97
C GLY A 105 -9.39 -0.32 1.32
N ALA A 106 -8.47 -1.11 0.78
CA ALA A 106 -7.03 -1.06 1.08
C ALA A 106 -6.34 0.19 0.53
N TYR A 107 -6.36 1.30 1.27
CA TYR A 107 -5.60 2.51 0.92
C TYR A 107 -4.16 2.49 1.48
N GLU A 108 -3.94 1.71 2.54
CA GLU A 108 -2.68 1.58 3.24
C GLU A 108 -2.44 0.15 3.71
N VAL A 109 -1.18 -0.27 3.66
CA VAL A 109 -0.74 -1.59 4.14
C VAL A 109 0.12 -1.39 5.39
N PRO A 110 -0.23 -2.01 6.53
CA PRO A 110 0.62 -1.99 7.71
C PRO A 110 1.87 -2.83 7.45
N LEU A 111 3.01 -2.37 7.94
CA LEU A 111 4.29 -3.06 7.85
C LEU A 111 4.72 -3.59 9.22
N TYR A 112 5.47 -4.70 9.21
CA TYR A 112 6.16 -5.18 10.40
C TYR A 112 7.52 -4.50 10.58
N ASP A 113 8.05 -4.44 11.79
CA ASP A 113 9.35 -3.81 12.12
C ASP A 113 10.50 -4.23 11.20
N TYR A 114 10.55 -5.50 10.78
CA TYR A 114 11.59 -5.97 9.88
C TYR A 114 11.43 -5.43 8.45
N GLU A 115 10.19 -5.27 7.98
CA GLU A 115 9.87 -4.69 6.67
C GLU A 115 10.15 -3.19 6.69
N ILE A 116 9.81 -2.52 7.78
CA ILE A 116 10.11 -1.10 7.98
C ILE A 116 11.62 -0.86 7.88
N ARG A 117 12.43 -1.69 8.55
CA ARG A 117 13.88 -1.62 8.45
C ARG A 117 14.37 -1.85 7.02
N GLN A 118 13.84 -2.85 6.32
CA GLN A 118 14.24 -3.14 4.94
C GLN A 118 13.85 -2.03 3.96
N VAL A 119 12.60 -1.57 4.02
CA VAL A 119 12.10 -0.47 3.18
C VAL A 119 12.95 0.78 3.39
N LYS A 120 13.20 1.17 4.65
CA LYS A 120 14.08 2.32 4.96
C LYS A 120 15.52 2.11 4.49
N ALA A 121 16.09 0.92 4.68
CA ALA A 121 17.44 0.61 4.22
C ALA A 121 17.58 0.67 2.68
N LEU A 122 16.49 0.42 1.97
CA LEU A 122 16.39 0.48 0.52
C LEU A 122 15.89 1.85 0.01
N GLY A 123 15.85 2.87 0.89
CA GLY A 123 15.49 4.24 0.53
C GLY A 123 14.00 4.52 0.36
N GLY A 124 13.13 3.60 0.80
CA GLY A 124 11.68 3.78 0.78
C GLY A 124 11.15 4.61 1.96
N GLU A 125 10.10 5.38 1.69
CA GLU A 125 9.39 6.15 2.71
C GLU A 125 8.21 5.38 3.33
N ILE A 126 7.97 5.62 4.62
CA ILE A 126 6.91 4.98 5.40
C ILE A 126 6.19 6.08 6.18
N SER A 127 4.87 5.94 6.34
CA SER A 127 4.08 6.87 7.13
C SER A 127 4.46 6.81 8.62
N ASN A 128 4.06 7.84 9.38
CA ASN A 128 4.22 7.87 10.84
C ASN A 128 3.42 6.79 11.58
N ARG A 129 2.53 6.06 10.89
CA ARG A 129 1.71 4.98 11.44
C ARG A 129 2.24 3.60 11.08
N ASP A 130 3.49 3.52 10.62
CA ASP A 130 4.11 2.27 10.17
C ASP A 130 3.32 1.60 9.03
N THR A 131 2.67 2.42 8.20
CA THR A 131 1.94 2.00 7.01
C THR A 131 2.59 2.57 5.75
N MET A 132 2.38 1.90 4.62
CA MET A 132 2.62 2.48 3.30
C MET A 132 1.31 2.70 2.58
N SER A 133 1.16 3.88 1.99
CA SER A 133 0.09 4.17 1.03
C SER A 133 0.39 3.52 -0.32
N LEU A 134 -0.64 3.36 -1.16
CA LEU A 134 -0.48 2.81 -2.52
C LEU A 134 0.58 3.55 -3.36
N GLY A 135 0.65 4.87 -3.24
CA GLY A 135 1.66 5.68 -3.93
C GLY A 135 3.08 5.39 -3.45
N GLN A 136 3.27 5.35 -2.12
CA GLN A 136 4.57 5.01 -1.53
C GLN A 136 5.03 3.60 -1.91
N MET A 137 4.12 2.63 -2.06
CA MET A 137 4.48 1.28 -2.50
C MET A 137 5.02 1.28 -3.94
N LEU A 138 4.37 2.00 -4.85
CA LEU A 138 4.81 2.12 -6.24
C LEU A 138 6.15 2.84 -6.36
N GLU A 139 6.29 3.94 -5.65
CA GLU A 139 7.55 4.70 -5.59
C GLU A 139 8.68 3.83 -5.04
N PHE A 140 8.44 3.12 -3.94
CA PHE A 140 9.40 2.19 -3.37
C PHE A 140 9.79 1.09 -4.35
N ALA A 141 8.83 0.48 -5.04
CA ALA A 141 9.10 -0.56 -6.02
C ALA A 141 9.94 -0.05 -7.19
N TRP A 142 9.68 1.18 -7.65
CA TRP A 142 10.45 1.82 -8.70
C TRP A 142 11.88 2.14 -8.26
N SER A 143 12.05 2.69 -7.05
CA SER A 143 13.36 2.95 -6.46
C SER A 143 14.16 1.67 -6.28
N LEU A 144 13.52 0.59 -5.84
CA LEU A 144 14.13 -0.71 -5.68
C LEU A 144 14.56 -1.34 -7.01
N HIS A 145 13.76 -1.17 -8.06
CA HIS A 145 14.12 -1.58 -9.43
C HIS A 145 15.35 -0.83 -9.92
N THR A 146 15.36 0.49 -9.74
CA THR A 146 16.51 1.35 -10.10
C THR A 146 17.77 0.95 -9.35
N LEU A 147 17.68 0.74 -8.04
CA LEU A 147 18.80 0.31 -7.20
C LEU A 147 19.31 -1.09 -7.60
N SER A 148 18.39 -2.02 -7.90
CA SER A 148 18.74 -3.36 -8.37
C SER A 148 19.52 -3.30 -9.68
N ARG A 149 19.10 -2.43 -10.60
CA ARG A 149 19.82 -2.19 -11.86
C ARG A 149 21.21 -1.62 -11.62
N GLU A 150 21.36 -0.62 -10.76
CA GLU A 150 22.67 -0.01 -10.44
C GLU A 150 23.64 -1.02 -9.80
N ARG A 151 23.16 -1.82 -8.85
CA ARG A 151 23.95 -2.89 -8.22
C ARG A 151 24.32 -3.99 -9.21
N ALA A 152 23.40 -4.35 -10.10
CA ALA A 152 23.69 -5.31 -11.17
C ALA A 152 24.78 -4.79 -12.11
N ASP A 153 24.75 -3.52 -12.48
CA ASP A 153 25.78 -2.89 -13.32
C ASP A 153 27.17 -2.91 -12.64
N GLN A 154 27.22 -2.70 -11.32
CA GLN A 154 28.47 -2.81 -10.55
C GLN A 154 29.05 -4.23 -10.58
N LEU A 155 28.23 -5.24 -10.32
CA LEU A 155 28.67 -6.63 -10.28
C LEU A 155 29.02 -7.18 -11.68
N THR A 156 28.29 -6.76 -12.72
CA THR A 156 28.53 -7.19 -14.11
C THR A 156 29.80 -6.58 -14.70
N ARG A 157 30.19 -5.36 -14.26
CA ARG A 157 31.49 -4.78 -14.63
C ARG A 157 32.67 -5.65 -14.16
N VAL A 158 32.51 -6.30 -13.02
CA VAL A 158 33.54 -7.16 -12.41
C VAL A 158 33.46 -8.58 -12.96
N VAL A 159 32.23 -9.08 -13.19
CA VAL A 159 31.94 -10.42 -13.71
C VAL A 159 31.23 -10.31 -15.07
N PRO A 160 31.95 -10.36 -16.20
CA PRO A 160 31.31 -10.30 -17.51
C PRO A 160 30.43 -11.55 -17.72
N GLN A 161 29.11 -11.36 -17.78
CA GLN A 161 28.18 -12.41 -18.18
C GLN A 161 27.45 -12.02 -19.47
N PRO A 162 27.38 -12.91 -20.47
CA PRO A 162 26.45 -12.72 -21.58
C PRO A 162 25.01 -12.85 -21.03
N CYS A 163 24.16 -11.88 -21.36
CA CYS A 163 22.77 -11.85 -20.98
C CYS A 163 22.08 -13.18 -21.36
N GLY A 164 21.41 -13.84 -20.41
CA GLY A 164 20.63 -15.06 -20.66
C GLY A 164 21.20 -16.38 -20.13
N ASN A 165 22.35 -16.38 -19.44
CA ASN A 165 22.89 -17.61 -18.85
C ASN A 165 22.38 -17.86 -17.42
N HIS A 166 21.13 -18.31 -17.29
CA HIS A 166 20.41 -18.50 -16.02
C HIS A 166 21.14 -19.37 -14.96
N GLY A 167 22.07 -20.25 -15.38
CA GLY A 167 22.86 -21.08 -14.46
C GLY A 167 23.91 -20.30 -13.67
N HIS A 168 24.73 -19.50 -14.36
CA HIS A 168 25.79 -18.68 -13.73
C HIS A 168 25.22 -17.51 -12.94
N ALA A 169 24.11 -16.97 -13.43
CA ALA A 169 23.24 -16.03 -12.78
C ALA A 169 22.79 -16.47 -11.37
N ASN A 170 22.26 -17.69 -11.26
CA ASN A 170 21.83 -18.28 -9.99
C ASN A 170 23.00 -18.56 -9.04
N TRP A 171 24.15 -18.98 -9.57
CA TRP A 171 25.35 -19.17 -8.77
C TRP A 171 25.82 -17.84 -8.16
N LEU A 172 25.92 -16.78 -8.96
CA LEU A 172 26.35 -15.46 -8.51
C LEU A 172 25.41 -14.90 -7.42
N GLY A 173 24.10 -15.07 -7.60
CA GLY A 173 23.12 -14.73 -6.57
C GLY A 173 23.35 -15.52 -5.28
N LYS A 174 23.48 -16.85 -5.35
CA LYS A 174 23.73 -17.66 -4.14
C LYS A 174 25.02 -17.25 -3.43
N MET A 175 26.07 -16.92 -4.19
CA MET A 175 27.33 -16.44 -3.64
C MET A 175 27.20 -15.07 -2.99
N LEU A 176 26.47 -14.13 -3.61
CA LEU A 176 26.22 -12.82 -3.00
C LEU A 176 25.45 -12.96 -1.68
N ALA A 177 24.43 -13.80 -1.62
CA ALA A 177 23.69 -14.06 -0.38
C ALA A 177 24.58 -14.61 0.76
N ILE A 178 25.59 -15.44 0.42
CA ILE A 178 26.58 -15.93 1.40
C ILE A 178 27.48 -14.79 1.88
N TYR A 179 27.97 -13.94 0.96
CA TYR A 179 28.79 -12.78 1.32
C TYR A 179 28.01 -11.75 2.14
N GLU A 180 26.73 -11.53 1.84
CA GLU A 180 25.85 -10.69 2.65
C GLU A 180 25.79 -11.20 4.09
N LEU A 181 25.64 -12.52 4.30
CA LEU A 181 25.66 -13.11 5.65
C LEU A 181 27.02 -12.94 6.34
N MET A 182 28.13 -13.08 5.61
CA MET A 182 29.48 -12.88 6.14
C MET A 182 29.79 -11.42 6.48
N CYS A 183 29.10 -10.47 5.84
CA CYS A 183 29.27 -9.04 6.03
C CYS A 183 28.22 -8.44 6.97
N ASP A 184 27.71 -9.20 7.94
CA ASP A 184 26.65 -8.77 8.87
C ASP A 184 25.40 -8.21 8.17
N ARG A 185 25.05 -8.78 7.02
CA ARG A 185 23.98 -8.33 6.11
C ARG A 185 24.22 -6.96 5.48
N ASN A 186 25.44 -6.45 5.53
CA ASN A 186 25.85 -5.26 4.77
C ASN A 186 26.10 -5.64 3.31
N LYS A 187 25.16 -5.21 2.46
CA LYS A 187 25.13 -5.58 1.04
C LYS A 187 26.16 -4.89 0.19
N ASP A 188 26.41 -3.60 0.42
CA ASP A 188 27.39 -2.86 -0.36
C ASP A 188 28.81 -3.40 -0.08
N LEU A 189 29.10 -3.74 1.18
CA LEU A 189 30.34 -4.42 1.58
C LEU A 189 30.44 -5.85 1.01
N ALA A 190 29.33 -6.59 0.94
CA ALA A 190 29.28 -7.91 0.32
C ALA A 190 29.55 -7.85 -1.19
N ILE A 191 28.97 -6.88 -1.90
CA ILE A 191 29.23 -6.62 -3.31
C ILE A 191 30.70 -6.25 -3.52
N GLU A 192 31.25 -5.35 -2.71
CA GLU A 192 32.66 -4.95 -2.77
C GLU A 192 33.60 -6.14 -2.59
N ARG A 193 33.39 -6.95 -1.54
CA ARG A 193 34.22 -8.12 -1.24
C ARG A 193 34.08 -9.23 -2.27
N LEU A 194 32.86 -9.54 -2.72
CA LEU A 194 32.65 -10.53 -3.78
C LEU A 194 33.29 -10.07 -5.09
N SER A 195 33.18 -8.77 -5.40
CA SER A 195 33.83 -8.18 -6.56
C SER A 195 35.34 -8.32 -6.49
N ALA A 196 35.97 -8.00 -5.36
CA ALA A 196 37.41 -8.14 -5.17
C ALA A 196 37.89 -9.59 -5.34
N VAL A 197 37.13 -10.57 -4.83
CA VAL A 197 37.46 -11.99 -4.98
C VAL A 197 37.35 -12.45 -6.44
N VAL A 198 36.31 -12.03 -7.15
CA VAL A 198 36.17 -12.39 -8.58
C VAL A 198 37.23 -11.70 -9.45
N GLU A 199 37.58 -10.45 -9.13
CA GLU A 199 38.66 -9.74 -9.80
C GLU A 199 40.02 -10.43 -9.57
N ALA A 200 40.31 -10.89 -8.35
CA ALA A 200 41.50 -11.67 -8.05
C ALA A 200 41.53 -13.00 -8.82
N TRP A 201 40.39 -13.69 -8.96
CA TRP A 201 40.27 -14.94 -9.71
C TRP A 201 40.46 -14.76 -11.22
N ARG A 202 40.15 -13.57 -11.76
CA ARG A 202 40.35 -13.26 -13.18
C ARG A 202 41.82 -13.36 -13.61
N TYR A 203 42.75 -13.20 -12.68
CA TYR A 203 44.18 -13.16 -12.92
C TYR A 203 44.96 -14.33 -12.30
N GLN A 204 44.29 -15.34 -11.74
CA GLN A 204 44.93 -16.50 -11.13
C GLN A 204 44.34 -17.85 -11.57
N PRO A 205 45.12 -18.95 -11.54
CA PRO A 205 44.62 -20.29 -11.79
C PRO A 205 43.54 -20.69 -10.77
N ALA A 206 42.53 -21.45 -11.21
CA ALA A 206 41.39 -21.87 -10.38
C ALA A 206 41.78 -22.60 -9.07
N GLU A 207 43.01 -23.12 -8.99
CA GLU A 207 43.55 -23.85 -7.85
C GLU A 207 43.85 -22.97 -6.62
N SER A 208 44.02 -21.65 -6.78
CA SER A 208 44.28 -20.71 -5.68
C SER A 208 43.05 -19.96 -5.16
N ALA A 209 41.88 -20.19 -5.77
CA ALA A 209 40.61 -19.58 -5.41
C ALA A 209 40.18 -19.73 -3.92
N PRO A 210 40.41 -20.88 -3.24
CA PRO A 210 39.98 -21.08 -1.84
C PRO A 210 40.66 -20.15 -0.84
N ARG A 211 41.91 -19.71 -1.09
CA ARG A 211 42.68 -18.88 -0.15
C ARG A 211 42.07 -17.50 0.07
N TYR A 212 41.38 -16.96 -0.94
CA TYR A 212 40.74 -15.64 -0.85
C TYR A 212 39.41 -15.64 -0.11
N VAL A 213 38.78 -16.80 0.07
CA VAL A 213 37.57 -16.94 0.91
C VAL A 213 37.95 -16.99 2.40
N GLU A 214 39.17 -17.44 2.72
CA GLU A 214 39.68 -17.58 4.09
C GLU A 214 40.30 -16.29 4.64
N ASP A 215 40.83 -15.41 3.78
CA ASP A 215 41.47 -14.13 4.18
C ASP A 215 40.49 -12.98 4.47
N VAL A 216 39.17 -13.22 4.46
CA VAL A 216 38.13 -12.20 4.71
C VAL A 216 37.76 -12.11 6.21
N ARG A 217 38.77 -12.09 7.10
CA ARG A 217 38.57 -11.78 8.53
C ARG A 217 38.77 -10.29 8.80
#